data_AF-A0A7X7F4A5-F1
#
_entry.id   AF-A0A7X7F4A5-F1
#
_cell.length_a   1.000
_cell.length_b   1.000
_cell.length_c   1.000
_cell.angle_alpha   90.00
_cell.angle_beta   90.00
_cell.angle_gamma   90.00
#
_symmetry.space_group_name_H-M   'P 1'
#
loop_
_entity.id
_entity.type
_entity.pdbx_description
1 polymer ?
#
loop_
_entity_poly.entity_id
_entity_poly.type
_entity_poly.pdbx_seq_one_letter_code
_entity_poly.pdbx_strand_id
1 'polypeptide(L)'
;MLGEAAEMTPTRHHSEQTAREIDQEIKRIIDQMMEKVRLILEVRREALVALADRLIEIEAVDSTELEEVLRATTSGPVLAPGTKGIPPRRTAKEEPAAGVDDTQKKPETGT
;
A
#
# COMPACT_ATOMS: atom_id res chain seq x y z
N MET A 1 3.84 13.79 60.65
CA MET A 1 4.80 13.03 59.85
C MET A 1 4.00 12.02 59.05
N LEU A 2 3.78 12.31 57.76
CA LEU A 2 4.39 11.60 56.61
C LEU A 2 3.93 10.13 56.54
N GLY A 3 3.21 9.65 55.53
CA GLY A 3 2.83 10.29 54.28
C GLY A 3 1.72 9.51 53.58
N GLU A 4 0.84 10.27 52.97
CA GLU A 4 -0.08 9.83 51.93
C GLU A 4 0.41 10.48 50.63
N ALA A 5 1.57 10.02 50.16
CA ALA A 5 2.07 10.39 48.84
C ALA A 5 1.49 9.36 47.86
N ALA A 6 0.41 9.77 47.22
CA ALA A 6 -0.19 9.18 46.05
C ALA A 6 0.82 8.38 45.21
N GLU A 7 0.66 7.06 45.21
CA GLU A 7 1.20 6.19 44.18
C GLU A 7 0.36 6.38 42.90
N MET A 8 0.35 7.60 42.37
CA MET A 8 -0.15 7.90 41.03
C MET A 8 0.86 7.33 40.04
N THR A 9 0.72 6.03 39.81
CA THR A 9 1.49 5.24 38.84
C THR A 9 1.33 5.84 37.43
N PRO A 10 2.38 6.41 36.82
CA PRO A 10 2.33 7.01 35.48
C PRO A 10 2.05 5.97 34.37
N THR A 11 2.24 4.69 34.67
CA THR A 11 2.13 3.57 33.73
C THR A 11 0.73 3.33 33.19
N ARG A 12 -0.34 3.65 33.95
CA ARG A 12 -1.73 3.44 33.48
C ARG A 12 -2.16 4.46 32.43
N HIS A 13 -1.74 5.72 32.56
CA HIS A 13 -2.09 6.77 31.60
C HIS A 13 -1.50 6.53 30.21
N HIS A 14 -0.26 6.06 30.15
CA HIS A 14 0.35 5.66 28.87
C HIS A 14 -0.37 4.45 28.26
N SER A 15 -0.74 3.45 29.07
CA SER A 15 -1.51 2.30 28.58
C SER A 15 -2.86 2.69 28.00
N GLU A 16 -3.59 3.63 28.61
CA GLU A 16 -4.87 4.12 28.10
C GLU A 16 -4.71 4.94 26.81
N GLN A 17 -3.73 5.83 26.77
CA GLN A 17 -3.44 6.62 25.57
C GLN A 17 -3.02 5.73 24.40
N THR A 18 -2.10 4.79 24.64
CA THR A 18 -1.66 3.83 23.63
C THR A 18 -2.80 2.93 23.15
N ALA A 19 -3.68 2.47 24.05
CA ALA A 19 -4.85 1.69 23.65
C ALA A 19 -5.78 2.49 22.72
N ARG A 20 -6.03 3.77 23.02
CA ARG A 20 -6.84 4.66 22.16
C ARG A 20 -6.22 4.86 20.78
N GLU A 21 -4.90 5.04 20.72
CA GLU A 21 -4.17 5.17 19.45
C GLU A 21 -4.26 3.89 18.61
N ILE A 22 -4.15 2.72 19.24
CA ILE A 22 -4.32 1.42 18.58
C ILE A 22 -5.73 1.28 18.01
N ASP A 23 -6.77 1.58 18.79
CA ASP A 23 -8.16 1.48 18.33
C ASP A 23 -8.46 2.41 17.15
N GLN A 24 -7.92 3.63 17.19
CA GLN A 24 -8.04 4.59 16.10
C GLN A 24 -7.35 4.09 14.83
N GLU A 25 -6.16 3.49 14.97
CA GLU A 25 -5.42 2.97 13.83
C GLU A 25 -6.09 1.73 13.22
N ILE A 26 -6.61 0.83 14.06
CA ILE A 26 -7.42 -0.32 13.62
C ILE A 26 -8.61 0.17 12.80
N LYS A 27 -9.36 1.15 13.32
CA LYS A 27 -10.49 1.74 12.60
C LYS A 27 -10.05 2.32 11.25
N ARG A 28 -8.97 3.11 11.24
CA ARG A 28 -8.42 3.71 10.02
C ARG A 28 -8.07 2.66 8.98
N ILE A 29 -7.42 1.56 9.37
CA ILE A 29 -7.03 0.47 8.47
C ILE A 29 -8.28 -0.19 7.88
N ILE A 30 -9.27 -0.51 8.72
CA ILE A 30 -10.51 -1.15 8.27
C ILE A 30 -11.24 -0.25 7.28
N ASP A 31 -11.41 1.04 7.59
CA ASP A 31 -12.10 2.00 6.73
C ASP A 31 -11.39 2.10 5.35
N GLN A 32 -10.06 2.16 5.35
CA GLN A 32 -9.27 2.18 4.10
C GLN A 32 -9.41 0.88 3.29
N MET A 33 -9.43 -0.28 3.94
CA MET A 33 -9.59 -1.55 3.24
C MET A 33 -11.00 -1.73 2.69
N MET A 34 -12.02 -1.29 3.43
CA MET A 34 -13.41 -1.28 2.97
C MET A 34 -13.56 -0.44 1.71
N GLU A 35 -12.96 0.75 1.68
CA GLU A 35 -13.01 1.62 0.50
C GLU A 35 -12.23 1.03 -0.67
N LYS A 36 -11.06 0.44 -0.42
CA LYS A 36 -10.29 -0.26 -1.45
C LYS A 36 -11.07 -1.42 -2.06
N VAL A 37 -11.72 -2.24 -1.24
CA VAL A 37 -12.53 -3.38 -1.71
C VAL A 37 -13.74 -2.87 -2.50
N ARG A 38 -14.43 -1.83 -2.02
CA ARG A 38 -15.52 -1.19 -2.76
C ARG A 38 -15.06 -0.77 -4.16
N LEU A 39 -13.94 -0.06 -4.26
CA LEU A 39 -13.37 0.36 -5.54
C LEU A 39 -13.02 -0.83 -6.45
N ILE A 40 -12.44 -1.90 -5.90
CA ILE A 40 -12.14 -3.12 -6.67
C ILE A 40 -13.41 -3.71 -7.28
N LEU A 41 -14.48 -3.83 -6.48
CA LEU A 41 -15.75 -4.41 -6.91
C LEU A 41 -16.51 -3.49 -7.88
N GLU A 42 -16.43 -2.18 -7.71
CA GLU A 42 -17.02 -1.19 -8.62
C GLU A 42 -16.34 -1.21 -9.99
N VAL A 43 -15.00 -1.17 -10.02
CA VAL A 43 -14.23 -1.23 -11.27
C VAL A 43 -14.46 -2.56 -12.00
N ARG A 44 -14.68 -3.65 -11.27
CA ARG A 44 -14.91 -5.00 -11.82
C ARG A 44 -16.38 -5.42 -11.72
N ARG A 45 -17.31 -4.47 -11.82
CA ARG A 45 -18.75 -4.74 -11.62
C ARG A 45 -19.30 -5.79 -12.58
N GLU A 46 -18.87 -5.77 -13.84
CA GLU A 46 -19.29 -6.75 -14.84
C GLU A 46 -18.87 -8.18 -14.45
N ALA A 47 -17.63 -8.34 -13.97
CA ALA A 47 -17.13 -9.61 -13.48
C ALA A 47 -17.90 -10.12 -12.26
N LEU A 48 -18.23 -9.22 -11.33
CA LEU A 48 -19.01 -9.56 -10.13
C LEU A 48 -20.41 -10.06 -10.50
N VAL A 49 -21.09 -9.40 -11.44
CA VAL A 49 -22.43 -9.80 -11.88
C VAL A 49 -22.37 -11.14 -12.61
N ALA A 50 -21.44 -11.31 -13.55
CA ALA A 50 -21.28 -12.58 -14.28
C ALA A 50 -21.00 -13.76 -13.35
N LEU A 51 -20.14 -13.56 -12.34
CA LEU A 51 -19.85 -14.59 -11.34
C LEU A 51 -21.07 -14.90 -10.46
N ALA A 52 -21.83 -13.89 -10.05
CA ALA A 52 -23.03 -14.07 -9.24
C ALA A 52 -24.11 -14.85 -10.01
N ASP A 53 -24.36 -14.48 -11.27
CA ASP A 53 -25.31 -15.18 -12.14
C ASP A 53 -24.90 -16.65 -12.31
N ARG A 54 -23.60 -16.91 -12.51
CA ARG A 54 -23.07 -18.27 -12.60
C ARG A 54 -23.28 -19.07 -11.30
N LEU A 55 -23.01 -18.47 -10.15
CA LEU A 55 -23.20 -19.12 -8.85
C LEU A 55 -24.67 -19.42 -8.54
N ILE A 56 -25.61 -18.64 -9.07
CA ILE A 56 -27.04 -18.94 -8.96
C ILE A 56 -27.39 -20.22 -9.74
N GLU A 57 -26.71 -20.49 -10.85
CA GLU A 57 -26.96 -21.68 -11.68
C GLU A 57 -26.33 -22.97 -11.11
N ILE A 58 -25.08 -22.90 -10.63
CA ILE A 58 -24.28 -24.09 -10.31
C ILE A 58 -23.82 -24.20 -8.85
N GLU A 59 -24.21 -23.25 -8.00
CA GLU A 59 -23.96 -23.17 -6.53
C GLU A 59 -22.47 -23.03 -6.10
N ALA A 60 -21.52 -23.53 -6.89
CA ALA A 60 -20.09 -23.43 -6.64
C ALA A 60 -19.31 -23.33 -7.95
N VAL A 61 -18.24 -22.54 -7.95
CA VAL A 61 -17.26 -22.46 -9.05
C VAL A 61 -15.89 -22.87 -8.52
N ASP A 62 -15.04 -23.44 -9.39
CA ASP A 62 -13.64 -23.67 -9.08
C ASP A 62 -12.75 -22.47 -9.47
N SER A 63 -11.44 -22.58 -9.20
CA SER A 63 -10.49 -21.51 -9.53
C SER A 63 -10.35 -21.26 -11.03
N THR A 64 -10.47 -22.30 -11.85
CA THR A 64 -10.33 -22.20 -13.31
C THR A 64 -11.51 -21.44 -13.90
N GLU A 65 -12.72 -21.82 -13.49
CA GLU A 65 -13.96 -21.15 -13.89
C GLU A 65 -13.97 -19.68 -13.45
N LEU A 66 -13.54 -19.40 -12.21
CA LEU A 66 -13.42 -18.03 -11.72
C LEU A 66 -12.48 -17.20 -12.59
N GLU A 67 -11.30 -17.74 -12.94
CA GLU A 67 -10.37 -17.04 -13.82
C GLU A 67 -10.94 -16.79 -15.22
N GLU A 68 -11.69 -17.74 -15.77
CA GLU A 68 -12.36 -17.58 -17.06
C GLU A 68 -13.38 -16.45 -17.04
N VAL A 69 -14.24 -16.39 -16.01
CA VAL A 69 -15.20 -15.30 -15.82
C VAL A 69 -14.48 -13.96 -15.69
N LEU A 70 -13.40 -13.90 -14.90
CA LEU A 70 -12.61 -12.68 -14.72
C LEU A 70 -11.95 -12.21 -16.03
N ARG A 71 -11.39 -13.13 -16.83
CA ARG A 71 -10.77 -12.81 -18.13
C ARG A 71 -11.79 -12.36 -19.17
N ALA A 72 -12.96 -12.99 -19.21
CA ALA A 72 -14.01 -12.67 -20.18
C ALA A 72 -14.62 -11.28 -19.95
N THR A 73 -14.65 -10.82 -18.70
CA THR A 73 -15.30 -9.56 -18.29
C THR A 73 -14.33 -8.40 -18.08
N THR A 74 -13.01 -8.67 -18.07
CA THR A 74 -12.00 -7.62 -17.90
C THR A 74 -11.44 -7.18 -19.26
N SER A 75 -11.91 -6.04 -19.78
CA SER A 75 -11.33 -5.43 -20.98
C SER A 75 -10.10 -4.57 -20.65
N GLY A 76 -8.91 -5.09 -20.95
CA GLY A 76 -7.63 -4.35 -20.91
C GLY A 76 -6.88 -4.39 -19.56
N PRO A 77 -5.65 -3.84 -19.52
CA PRO A 77 -4.84 -3.81 -18.30
C PRO A 77 -5.47 -2.92 -17.25
N VAL A 78 -6.14 -3.52 -16.26
CA VAL A 78 -6.69 -2.80 -15.12
C VAL A 78 -5.56 -2.53 -14.13
N LEU A 79 -5.28 -1.26 -13.83
CA LEU A 79 -4.44 -0.93 -12.68
C LEU A 79 -5.06 -1.59 -11.45
N ALA A 80 -4.33 -2.51 -10.82
CA ALA A 80 -4.75 -3.09 -9.56
C ALA A 80 -5.04 -1.94 -8.58
N PRO A 81 -6.19 -1.89 -7.88
CA PRO A 81 -6.55 -0.78 -6.99
C PRO A 81 -5.63 -0.55 -5.76
N GLY A 82 -4.40 -1.06 -5.77
CA GLY A 82 -3.31 -0.73 -4.84
C GLY A 82 -2.09 -0.06 -5.48
N THR A 83 -2.08 0.22 -6.80
CA THR A 83 -0.95 0.90 -7.45
C THR A 83 -0.94 2.42 -7.30
N LYS A 84 -1.97 3.01 -6.69
CA LYS A 84 -1.93 4.41 -6.22
C LYS A 84 -1.06 4.48 -4.96
N GLY A 85 0.20 4.89 -5.12
CA GLY A 85 1.10 5.17 -3.98
C GLY A 85 2.46 4.47 -4.00
N ILE A 86 2.74 3.60 -4.97
CA ILE A 86 4.10 3.10 -5.20
C ILE A 86 4.79 4.12 -6.12
N PRO A 87 5.72 4.97 -5.63
CA PRO A 87 6.49 5.82 -6.53
C PRO A 87 7.21 4.91 -7.53
N PRO A 88 7.25 5.27 -8.83
CA PRO A 88 7.97 4.46 -9.80
C PRO A 88 9.40 4.29 -9.31
N ARG A 89 9.80 3.05 -9.05
CA ARG A 89 11.19 2.70 -8.76
C ARG A 89 11.97 3.18 -9.98
N ARG A 90 12.67 4.31 -9.86
CA ARG A 90 13.63 4.77 -10.86
C ARG A 90 14.53 3.57 -11.12
N THR A 91 14.39 2.96 -12.29
CA THR A 91 15.41 2.07 -12.81
C THR A 91 16.65 2.94 -12.90
N ALA A 92 17.63 2.66 -12.05
CA ALA A 92 18.96 3.22 -12.20
C ALA A 92 19.45 2.75 -13.56
N LYS A 93 19.26 3.61 -14.56
CA LYS A 93 19.93 3.50 -15.84
C LYS A 93 21.41 3.56 -15.50
N GLU A 94 22.09 2.44 -15.72
CA GLU A 94 23.54 2.33 -15.67
C GLU A 94 24.16 3.55 -16.34
N GLU A 95 24.89 4.35 -15.56
CA GLU A 95 25.83 5.33 -16.10
C GLU A 95 26.98 4.55 -16.75
N PRO A 96 27.31 4.82 -18.02
CA PRO A 96 28.43 4.16 -18.66
C PRO A 96 29.73 4.76 -18.11
N ALA A 97 30.62 3.89 -17.67
CA ALA A 97 32.01 4.21 -17.39
C ALA A 97 32.73 4.66 -18.68
N ALA A 98 33.27 5.89 -18.69
CA ALA A 98 34.39 6.37 -19.51
C ALA A 98 34.69 7.82 -19.08
N GLY A 99 35.91 8.29 -18.82
CA GLY A 99 37.23 7.70 -18.94
C GLY A 99 38.25 8.65 -18.27
N VAL A 100 39.42 8.10 -17.99
CA VAL A 100 40.61 8.82 -17.52
C VAL A 100 41.20 9.59 -18.71
N ASP A 101 41.48 10.88 -18.58
CA ASP A 101 42.64 11.50 -19.25
C ASP A 101 43.11 12.80 -18.58
N ASP A 102 44.42 12.92 -18.56
CA ASP A 102 45.31 13.88 -17.91
C ASP A 102 45.55 15.09 -18.83
N THR A 103 45.38 16.35 -18.36
CA THR A 103 46.28 17.46 -18.76
C THR A 103 46.12 18.75 -17.93
N GLN A 104 47.22 19.09 -17.24
CA GLN A 104 47.76 20.41 -16.88
C GLN A 104 47.01 21.70 -17.31
N LYS A 105 46.86 22.65 -16.36
CA LYS A 105 47.54 23.97 -16.44
C LYS A 105 47.50 24.77 -15.13
N LYS A 106 48.68 25.10 -14.61
CA LYS A 106 48.95 26.13 -13.58
C LYS A 106 48.52 27.52 -14.10
N PRO A 107 48.14 28.47 -13.22
CA PRO A 107 48.97 29.66 -13.14
C PRO A 107 49.20 30.13 -11.69
N GLU A 108 50.47 30.41 -11.42
CA GLU A 108 50.95 31.32 -10.39
C GLU A 108 50.66 32.77 -10.80
N THR A 109 50.35 33.67 -9.83
CA THR A 109 51.05 34.95 -9.55
C THR A 109 50.23 35.85 -8.59
N GLY A 110 50.89 36.37 -7.54
CA GLY A 110 50.64 37.67 -6.88
C GLY A 110 49.55 37.69 -5.81
N THR A 111 49.78 38.06 -4.55
CA THR A 111 50.79 38.89 -3.90
C THR A 111 51.08 38.34 -2.51
#